data_AF-A0A4V1RJK1-F1
#
_entry.id   AF-A0A4V1RJK1-F1
#
_cell.length_a   1.000
_cell.length_b   1.000
_cell.length_c   1.000
_cell.angle_alpha   90.00
_cell.angle_beta   90.00
_cell.angle_gamma   90.00
#
_symmetry.space_group_name_H-M   'P 1'
#
loop_
_entity.id
_entity.type
_entity.pdbx_description
1 polymer ?
#
loop_
_entity_poly.entity_id
_entity_poly.type
_entity_poly.pdbx_seq_one_letter_code
_entity_poly.pdbx_strand_id
1 'polypeptide(L)'
;MTDLVSLLRYTVGTDDELVPYADRVHEKYAGWLSQQDQAGVTFGDKERWWLDRMVSVIASSAGINTTDLDDAPFTERGGTDGALRDLGDRAADLIDELNSELTA
;
A
#
# COMPACT_ATOMS: atom_id res chain seq x y z
N MET A 1 12.57 9.80 20.98
CA MET A 1 11.69 8.76 21.55
C MET A 1 10.31 9.05 21.00
N THR A 2 9.86 8.36 19.97
CA THR A 2 9.37 6.97 20.05
C THR A 2 10.00 6.06 18.99
N ASP A 3 10.46 4.90 19.46
CA ASP A 3 10.80 3.72 18.67
C ASP A 3 9.52 3.04 18.17
N LEU A 4 9.47 2.67 16.89
CA LEU A 4 8.67 1.53 16.41
C LEU A 4 9.43 0.86 15.26
N VAL A 5 10.39 0.03 15.65
CA VAL A 5 10.86 -1.08 14.83
C VAL A 5 9.71 -2.08 14.71
N SER A 6 9.14 -2.22 13.50
CA SER A 6 8.32 -3.40 13.16
C SER A 6 9.17 -4.36 12.33
N LEU A 7 9.77 -5.33 13.02
CA LEU A 7 10.39 -6.52 12.45
C LEU A 7 9.28 -7.40 11.83
N LEU A 8 9.12 -7.36 10.51
CA LEU A 8 8.38 -8.41 9.81
C LEU A 8 9.34 -9.56 9.50
N ARG A 9 8.95 -10.73 10.01
CA ARG A 9 9.72 -11.96 10.02
C ARG A 9 9.60 -12.67 8.67
N TYR A 10 10.77 -12.79 8.03
CA TYR A 10 11.09 -13.65 6.89
C TYR A 10 10.49 -15.06 7.04
N THR A 11 9.60 -15.46 6.14
CA THR A 11 9.20 -16.86 5.92
C THR A 11 9.88 -17.37 4.66
N VAL A 12 10.63 -18.45 4.83
CA VAL A 12 11.46 -19.12 3.83
C VAL A 12 10.61 -19.91 2.84
N GLY A 13 10.84 -19.69 1.55
CA GLY A 13 10.76 -20.77 0.56
C GLY A 13 10.26 -20.39 -0.84
N THR A 14 10.82 -19.38 -1.51
CA THR A 14 11.31 -19.34 -2.93
C THR A 14 11.81 -17.90 -3.21
N ASP A 15 12.58 -17.34 -2.26
CA ASP A 15 12.41 -15.94 -1.88
C ASP A 15 13.52 -14.96 -2.30
N ASP A 16 14.57 -15.40 -2.99
CA ASP A 16 15.68 -14.48 -3.34
C ASP A 16 15.33 -13.50 -4.47
N GLU A 17 14.19 -13.64 -5.15
CA GLU A 17 13.77 -12.69 -6.20
C GLU A 17 12.50 -11.90 -5.81
N LEU A 18 11.58 -12.52 -5.06
CA LEU A 18 10.37 -11.88 -4.54
C LEU A 18 10.63 -11.01 -3.30
N VAL A 19 11.52 -11.42 -2.37
CA VAL A 19 11.87 -10.56 -1.23
C VAL A 19 12.53 -9.26 -1.70
N PRO A 20 13.51 -9.28 -2.63
CA PRO A 20 14.06 -8.04 -3.16
C PRO A 20 13.02 -7.16 -3.85
N TYR A 21 12.01 -7.76 -4.49
CA TYR A 21 10.93 -6.98 -5.12
C TYR A 21 10.05 -6.30 -4.06
N ALA A 22 9.60 -7.04 -3.04
CA ALA A 22 8.80 -6.50 -1.95
C ALA A 22 9.54 -5.37 -1.20
N ASP A 23 10.84 -5.54 -0.94
CA ASP A 23 11.66 -4.50 -0.29
C ASP A 23 11.77 -3.23 -1.15
N ARG A 24 11.93 -3.37 -2.47
CA ARG A 24 11.92 -2.22 -3.40
C ARG A 24 10.58 -1.50 -3.44
N VAL A 25 9.48 -2.24 -3.43
CA VAL A 25 8.12 -1.67 -3.37
C VAL A 25 7.94 -0.86 -2.08
N HIS A 26 8.39 -1.37 -0.94
CA HIS A 26 8.34 -0.64 0.33
C HIS A 26 9.24 0.60 0.36
N GLU A 27 10.44 0.53 -0.21
CA GLU A 27 11.34 1.69 -0.33
C GLU A 27 10.70 2.79 -1.17
N LYS A 28 10.15 2.43 -2.33
CA LYS A 28 9.42 3.37 -3.19
C LYS A 28 8.20 3.96 -2.51
N TYR A 29 7.44 3.16 -1.76
CA TYR A 29 6.27 3.65 -1.03
C TYR A 29 6.65 4.66 0.05
N ALA A 30 7.74 4.43 0.79
CA ALA A 30 8.26 5.41 1.75
C ALA A 30 8.70 6.72 1.05
N GLY A 31 9.35 6.60 -0.10
CA GLY A 31 9.71 7.75 -0.94
C GLY A 31 8.49 8.52 -1.46
N TRP A 32 7.48 7.81 -1.93
CA TRP A 32 6.21 8.38 -2.40
C TRP A 32 5.48 9.12 -1.28
N LEU A 33 5.37 8.53 -0.09
CA LEU A 33 4.78 9.20 1.08
C LEU A 33 5.52 10.50 1.44
N SER A 34 6.86 10.50 1.36
CA SER A 34 7.65 11.70 1.61
C SER A 34 7.39 12.79 0.56
N GLN A 35 7.20 12.42 -0.71
CA GLN A 35 6.84 13.36 -1.77
C GLN A 35 5.44 13.96 -1.55
N GLN A 36 4.47 13.14 -1.13
CA GLN A 36 3.12 13.61 -0.80
C GLN A 36 3.15 14.63 0.36
N ASP A 37 3.90 14.33 1.43
CA ASP A 37 4.06 15.24 2.58
C ASP A 37 4.71 16.57 2.17
N GLN A 38 5.76 16.52 1.34
CA GLN A 38 6.40 17.72 0.78
C GLN A 38 5.46 18.55 -0.10
N ALA A 39 4.50 17.91 -0.76
CA ALA A 39 3.44 18.57 -1.53
C ALA A 39 2.28 19.07 -0.66
N GLY A 40 2.34 18.89 0.66
CA GLY A 40 1.30 19.30 1.61
C GLY A 40 0.12 18.32 1.71
N VAL A 41 0.26 17.11 1.18
CA VAL A 41 -0.73 16.03 1.28
C VAL A 41 -0.36 15.13 2.45
N THR A 42 -1.20 15.11 3.48
CA THR A 42 -1.05 14.23 4.64
C THR A 42 -2.20 13.24 4.68
N PHE A 43 -1.89 11.97 4.92
CA PHE A 43 -2.90 10.92 5.07
C PHE A 43 -3.14 10.61 6.54
N GLY A 44 -4.40 10.57 6.96
CA GLY A 44 -4.81 10.14 8.30
C GLY A 44 -4.78 8.63 8.46
N ASP A 45 -4.99 8.14 9.69
CA ASP A 45 -4.87 6.71 10.03
C ASP A 45 -5.75 5.79 9.18
N LYS A 46 -6.95 6.26 8.79
CA LYS A 46 -7.86 5.47 7.94
C LYS A 46 -7.32 5.31 6.53
N GLU A 47 -6.87 6.41 5.93
CA GLU A 47 -6.30 6.44 4.58
C GLU A 47 -5.00 5.63 4.56
N ARG A 48 -4.13 5.80 5.57
CA ARG A 48 -2.90 5.03 5.72
C ARG A 48 -3.13 3.53 5.80
N TRP A 49 -4.18 3.08 6.49
CA TRP A 49 -4.52 1.67 6.51
C TRP A 49 -4.83 1.12 5.11
N TRP A 50 -5.57 1.88 4.28
CA TRP A 50 -5.88 1.47 2.91
C TRP A 50 -4.61 1.42 2.07
N LEU A 51 -3.82 2.50 2.07
CA LEU A 51 -2.58 2.59 1.32
C LEU A 51 -1.60 1.46 1.71
N ASP A 52 -1.36 1.25 3.00
CA ASP A 52 -0.43 0.22 3.48
C ASP A 52 -0.89 -1.20 3.07
N ARG A 53 -2.20 -1.46 3.00
CA ARG A 53 -2.73 -2.75 2.55
C ARG A 53 -2.68 -2.93 1.04
N MET A 54 -2.96 -1.88 0.27
CA MET A 54 -2.80 -1.90 -1.18
C MET A 54 -1.33 -2.18 -1.55
N VAL A 55 -0.39 -1.53 -0.88
CA VAL A 55 1.06 -1.76 -1.07
C VAL A 55 1.46 -3.20 -0.73
N SER A 56 0.88 -3.79 0.32
CA SER A 56 1.12 -5.20 0.64
C SER A 56 0.67 -6.15 -0.46
N VAL A 57 -0.42 -5.83 -1.17
CA VAL A 57 -0.86 -6.59 -2.35
C VAL A 57 0.14 -6.38 -3.48
N ILE A 58 0.46 -5.13 -3.83
CA ILE A 58 1.44 -4.80 -4.89
C ILE A 58 2.79 -5.49 -4.66
N ALA A 59 3.30 -5.50 -3.44
CA ALA A 59 4.56 -6.18 -3.08
C ALA A 59 4.52 -7.70 -3.34
N SER A 60 3.32 -8.30 -3.34
CA SER A 60 3.11 -9.74 -3.52
C SER A 60 2.72 -10.13 -4.95
N SER A 61 2.02 -9.25 -5.68
CA SER A 61 1.43 -9.54 -7.00
C SER A 61 1.89 -8.60 -8.12
N ALA A 62 2.79 -7.66 -7.84
CA ALA A 62 3.27 -6.63 -8.76
C ALA A 62 2.17 -5.71 -9.33
N GLY A 63 1.06 -5.57 -8.58
CA GLY A 63 -0.04 -4.69 -8.92
C GLY A 63 -1.28 -4.99 -8.06
N ILE A 64 -2.21 -4.03 -8.04
CA ILE A 64 -3.52 -4.16 -7.40
C ILE A 64 -4.61 -3.65 -8.34
N ASN A 65 -5.73 -4.37 -8.39
CA ASN A 65 -6.94 -4.00 -9.10
C ASN A 65 -8.04 -3.62 -8.12
N THR A 66 -9.04 -2.88 -8.57
CA THR A 66 -10.22 -2.56 -7.75
C THR A 66 -10.94 -3.79 -7.23
N THR A 67 -10.93 -4.91 -7.97
CA THR A 67 -11.50 -6.19 -7.54
C THR A 67 -10.78 -6.80 -6.35
N ASP A 68 -9.51 -6.48 -6.12
CA ASP A 68 -8.78 -6.99 -4.96
C ASP A 68 -9.32 -6.37 -3.66
N LEU A 69 -10.05 -5.26 -3.75
CA LEU A 69 -10.78 -4.68 -2.60
C LEU A 69 -12.00 -5.53 -2.20
N ASP A 70 -12.41 -6.49 -3.02
CA ASP A 70 -13.48 -7.43 -2.69
C ASP A 70 -12.97 -8.66 -1.91
N ASP A 71 -11.68 -8.67 -1.54
CA ASP A 71 -11.06 -9.69 -0.71
C ASP A 71 -10.68 -9.17 0.69
N ALA A 72 -10.45 -10.09 1.63
CA ALA A 72 -9.91 -9.74 2.94
C ALA A 72 -8.45 -9.25 2.82
N PRO A 73 -8.03 -8.23 3.60
CA PRO A 73 -8.77 -7.62 4.71
C PRO A 73 -9.65 -6.42 4.30
N PHE A 74 -9.71 -6.04 3.03
CA PHE A 74 -10.45 -4.85 2.58
C PHE A 74 -11.95 -4.97 2.84
N THR A 75 -12.53 -6.15 2.64
CA THR A 75 -13.94 -6.44 2.96
C THR A 75 -14.28 -6.23 4.43
N GLU A 76 -13.33 -6.36 5.35
CA GLU A 76 -13.52 -6.05 6.78
C GLU A 76 -13.77 -4.56 7.02
N ARG A 77 -13.39 -3.69 6.07
CA ARG A 77 -13.69 -2.25 6.07
C ARG A 77 -14.73 -1.81 5.03
N GLY A 78 -15.42 -2.77 4.43
CA GLY A 78 -16.47 -2.52 3.43
C GLY A 78 -15.98 -2.55 1.98
N GLY A 79 -14.79 -3.09 1.71
CA GLY A 79 -14.25 -3.28 0.37
C GLY A 79 -14.20 -1.99 -0.44
N THR A 80 -14.60 -2.04 -1.71
CA THR A 80 -14.63 -0.89 -2.62
C THR A 80 -15.40 0.31 -2.03
N ASP A 81 -16.58 0.09 -1.44
CA ASP A 81 -17.36 1.17 -0.81
C ASP A 81 -16.63 1.76 0.40
N GLY A 82 -15.88 0.92 1.12
CA GLY A 82 -15.01 1.32 2.22
C GLY A 82 -13.89 2.24 1.77
N ALA A 83 -13.23 1.91 0.66
CA ALA A 83 -12.18 2.73 0.07
C ALA A 83 -12.73 4.09 -0.39
N LEU A 84 -13.87 4.11 -1.08
CA LEU A 84 -14.53 5.36 -1.49
C LEU A 84 -14.91 6.24 -0.31
N ARG A 85 -15.41 5.64 0.78
CA ARG A 85 -15.75 6.37 2.01
C ARG A 85 -14.52 7.00 2.67
N ASP A 86 -13.41 6.28 2.76
CA ASP A 86 -12.26 6.68 3.57
C ASP A 86 -11.21 7.48 2.78
N LEU A 87 -11.04 7.21 1.47
CA LEU A 87 -10.11 7.91 0.57
C LEU A 87 -10.80 8.99 -0.29
N GLY A 88 -12.13 8.99 -0.34
CA GLY A 88 -12.93 9.94 -1.12
C GLY A 88 -12.74 9.78 -2.63
N ASP A 89 -12.93 10.89 -3.35
CA ASP A 89 -12.85 10.94 -4.82
C ASP A 89 -11.46 10.57 -5.37
N ARG A 90 -10.42 10.57 -4.52
CA ARG A 90 -9.04 10.22 -4.89
C ARG A 90 -8.77 8.72 -4.89
N ALA A 91 -9.73 7.87 -4.48
CA ALA A 91 -9.49 6.44 -4.31
C ALA A 91 -8.96 5.77 -5.58
N ALA A 92 -9.57 6.05 -6.73
CA ALA A 92 -9.15 5.51 -8.02
C ALA A 92 -7.77 6.03 -8.43
N ASP A 93 -7.56 7.35 -8.34
CA ASP A 93 -6.27 7.98 -8.68
C ASP A 93 -5.13 7.43 -7.82
N LEU A 94 -5.36 7.20 -6.53
CA LEU A 94 -4.37 6.62 -5.62
C LEU A 94 -4.03 5.18 -6.00
N ILE A 95 -5.01 4.36 -6.40
CA ILE A 95 -4.74 2.99 -6.87
C ILE A 95 -3.85 3.01 -8.11
N ASP A 96 -4.19 3.86 -9.08
CA ASP A 96 -3.43 4.00 -10.33
C ASP A 96 -2.01 4.54 -10.07
N GLU A 97 -1.90 5.55 -9.20
CA GLU A 97 -0.62 6.15 -8.80
C GLU A 97 0.28 5.13 -8.09
N LEU A 98 -0.25 4.38 -7.13
CA LEU A 98 0.52 3.33 -6.44
C LEU A 98 0.96 2.23 -7.41
N ASN A 99 0.11 1.78 -8.31
CA ASN A 99 0.50 0.80 -9.34
C ASN A 99 1.63 1.35 -10.21
N SER A 100 1.52 2.60 -10.68
CA SER A 100 2.53 3.21 -11.54
C SER A 100 3.86 3.40 -10.81
N GLU A 101 3.85 4.12 -9.69
CA GLU A 101 5.07 4.53 -8.98
C GLU A 101 5.83 3.33 -8.40
N LEU A 102 5.10 2.37 -7.83
CA LEU A 102 5.72 1.28 -7.09
C LEU A 102 6.24 0.17 -7.99
N THR A 103 5.64 -0.04 -9.17
CA THR A 103 6.02 -1.14 -10.08
C THR A 103 7.00 -0.73 -11.19
N ALA A 104 7.25 0.58 -11.37
CA ALA A 104 8.14 1.15 -12.39
C ALA A 104 9.61 0.67 -12.37
#